data_AF-A0A7S0ATL3-F1
#
_entry.id   AF-A0A7S0ATL3-F1
#
_cell.length_a   1.000
_cell.length_b   1.000
_cell.length_c   1.000
_cell.angle_alpha   90.00
_cell.angle_beta   90.00
_cell.angle_gamma   90.00
#
_symmetry.space_group_name_H-M   'P 1'
#
loop_
_entity.id
_entity.type
_entity.pdbx_description
1 polymer ?
#
loop_
_entity_poly.entity_id
_entity_poly.type
_entity_poly.pdbx_seq_one_letter_code
_entity_poly.pdbx_strand_id
1 'polypeptide(L)'
;ERVLYNAARPLRVLGGVSDAEMHMLMNARGPSAKVALCSLWLNEFVTREHLSGSTNGVAAPIISRLYQYCSDGMTGYHQARKIAYTPFPFPHAQVTTLFVAVVVFFMPVLMYSFVNSWWLAYLLDFFTVLCFVSLHMVARELENPFTSVPNDLPLPTVQAEFNEALVSMFAGYNPDAWWELPKKGERKEKKDIPKTPLQGSIKEDNENEDEGKENGESNSTTYGAIDIESGV
;
A
#
# COMPACT_ATOMS: atom_id res chain seq x y z
N GLU A 1 16.52 -16.87 15.52
CA GLU A 1 15.52 -15.93 16.06
C GLU A 1 14.65 -15.23 15.01
N ARG A 2 15.19 -14.50 14.01
CA ARG A 2 14.38 -13.79 12.98
C ARG A 2 13.33 -14.66 12.24
N VAL A 3 13.67 -15.91 11.95
CA VAL A 3 12.74 -16.87 11.29
C VAL A 3 11.59 -17.25 12.22
N LEU A 4 11.82 -17.31 13.54
CA LEU A 4 10.82 -17.73 14.53
C LEU A 4 9.78 -16.63 14.80
N TYR A 5 10.22 -15.36 14.85
CA TYR A 5 9.33 -14.21 15.07
C TYR A 5 8.46 -13.91 13.84
N ASN A 6 9.04 -14.02 12.62
CA ASN A 6 8.27 -13.94 11.38
C ASN A 6 7.30 -15.13 11.19
N ALA A 7 7.66 -16.31 11.70
CA ALA A 7 6.77 -17.48 11.70
C ALA A 7 5.62 -17.36 12.70
N ALA A 8 5.79 -16.61 13.79
CA ALA A 8 4.75 -16.41 14.80
C ALA A 8 3.60 -15.49 14.32
N ARG A 9 3.84 -14.61 13.32
CA ARG A 9 2.82 -13.79 12.66
C ARG A 9 3.13 -13.64 11.16
N PRO A 10 2.82 -14.65 10.32
CA PRO A 10 3.12 -14.59 8.91
C PRO A 10 2.33 -13.45 8.24
N LEU A 11 3.00 -12.65 7.42
CA LEU A 11 2.35 -11.70 6.51
C LEU A 11 1.57 -12.51 5.48
N ARG A 12 0.26 -12.65 5.71
CA ARG A 12 -0.62 -13.44 4.84
C ARG A 12 -0.74 -12.73 3.50
N VAL A 13 -0.53 -13.48 2.42
CA VAL A 13 -0.82 -13.05 1.04
C VAL A 13 -2.11 -13.73 0.63
N LEU A 14 -3.09 -12.95 0.15
CA LEU A 14 -4.35 -13.48 -0.36
C LEU A 14 -4.08 -14.38 -1.58
N GLY A 15 -4.67 -15.58 -1.61
CA GLY A 15 -4.46 -16.56 -2.67
C GLY A 15 -3.15 -17.37 -2.58
N GLY A 16 -2.27 -17.05 -1.63
CA GLY A 16 -0.97 -17.72 -1.49
C GLY A 16 0.03 -17.35 -2.58
N VAL A 17 1.10 -18.14 -2.71
CA VAL A 17 2.13 -17.99 -3.74
C VAL A 17 2.24 -19.32 -4.47
N SER A 18 2.14 -19.31 -5.79
CA SER A 18 2.26 -20.52 -6.61
C SER A 18 3.68 -21.07 -6.60
N ASP A 19 3.86 -22.39 -6.79
CA ASP A 19 5.18 -23.03 -6.85
C ASP A 19 6.09 -22.41 -7.92
N ALA A 20 5.51 -21.99 -9.05
CA ALA A 20 6.24 -21.32 -10.13
C ALA A 20 6.74 -19.92 -9.71
N GLU A 21 5.89 -19.15 -9.02
CA GLU A 21 6.25 -17.84 -8.48
C GLU A 21 7.30 -17.98 -7.40
N MET A 22 7.15 -18.96 -6.51
CA MET A 22 8.12 -19.29 -5.48
C MET A 22 9.48 -19.63 -6.09
N HIS A 23 9.53 -20.48 -7.12
CA HIS A 23 10.76 -20.84 -7.81
C HIS A 23 11.47 -19.60 -8.40
N MET A 24 10.73 -18.70 -9.05
CA MET A 24 11.29 -17.46 -9.60
C MET A 24 11.78 -16.51 -8.51
N LEU A 25 11.06 -16.39 -7.39
CA LEU A 25 11.47 -15.58 -6.23
C LEU A 25 12.70 -16.16 -5.52
N MET A 26 12.87 -17.48 -5.51
CA MET A 26 14.06 -18.14 -4.99
C MET A 26 15.28 -17.87 -5.88
N ASN A 27 15.09 -17.81 -7.20
CA ASN A 27 16.15 -17.49 -8.16
C ASN A 27 16.58 -16.02 -8.12
N ALA A 28 15.69 -15.10 -7.74
CA ALA A 28 16.01 -13.68 -7.60
C ALA A 28 17.00 -13.42 -6.44
N ARG A 29 18.14 -12.79 -6.77
CA ARG A 29 19.21 -12.52 -5.80
C ARG A 29 18.92 -11.27 -4.97
N GLY A 30 18.65 -11.48 -3.69
CA GLY A 30 18.52 -10.44 -2.68
C GLY A 30 17.10 -9.88 -2.50
N PRO A 31 16.82 -9.20 -1.37
CA PRO A 31 15.46 -8.77 -1.03
C PRO A 31 14.85 -7.77 -2.02
N SER A 32 15.68 -6.87 -2.56
CA SER A 32 15.21 -5.82 -3.47
C SER A 32 14.85 -6.34 -4.85
N ALA A 33 15.60 -7.33 -5.35
CA ALA A 33 15.30 -7.97 -6.62
C ALA A 33 13.96 -8.72 -6.56
N LYS A 34 13.67 -9.38 -5.43
CA LYS A 34 12.39 -10.06 -5.20
C LYS A 34 11.21 -9.09 -5.25
N VAL A 35 11.31 -7.95 -4.57
CA VAL A 35 10.24 -6.94 -4.58
C VAL A 35 10.07 -6.31 -5.97
N ALA A 36 11.18 -6.01 -6.67
CA ALA A 36 11.12 -5.51 -8.04
C ALA A 36 10.46 -6.52 -8.99
N LEU A 37 10.72 -7.82 -8.81
CA LEU A 37 10.09 -8.89 -9.59
C LEU A 37 8.58 -8.97 -9.35
N CYS A 38 8.13 -8.91 -8.08
CA CYS A 38 6.69 -8.84 -7.78
C CYS A 38 6.02 -7.61 -8.41
N SER A 39 6.68 -6.45 -8.37
CA SER A 39 6.16 -5.23 -8.99
C SER A 39 6.10 -5.33 -10.51
N LEU A 40 7.08 -5.98 -11.13
CA LEU A 40 7.06 -6.29 -12.55
C LEU A 40 5.85 -7.17 -12.90
N TRP A 41 5.61 -8.26 -12.16
CA TRP A 41 4.46 -9.14 -12.38
C TRP A 41 3.13 -8.41 -12.26
N LEU A 42 2.99 -7.54 -11.26
CA LEU A 42 1.77 -6.74 -11.10
C LEU A 42 1.54 -5.80 -12.30
N ASN A 43 2.57 -5.09 -12.74
CA ASN A 43 2.47 -4.19 -13.90
C ASN A 43 2.21 -4.95 -15.20
N GLU A 44 2.86 -6.10 -15.39
CA GLU A 44 2.61 -6.98 -16.54
C GLU A 44 1.17 -7.50 -16.54
N PHE A 45 0.65 -7.93 -15.39
CA PHE A 45 -0.73 -8.37 -15.23
C PHE A 45 -1.72 -7.28 -15.64
N VAL A 46 -1.56 -6.06 -15.14
CA VAL A 46 -2.41 -4.91 -15.51
C VAL A 46 -2.34 -4.65 -17.02
N THR A 47 -1.15 -4.73 -17.62
CA THR A 47 -0.97 -4.52 -19.07
C THR A 47 -1.72 -5.60 -19.87
N ARG A 48 -1.55 -6.87 -19.48
CA ARG A 48 -2.12 -8.01 -20.19
C ARG A 48 -3.65 -8.02 -20.11
N GLU A 49 -4.22 -7.73 -18.95
CA GLU A 49 -5.67 -7.64 -18.77
C GLU A 49 -6.29 -6.46 -19.52
N HIS A 50 -5.57 -5.35 -19.63
CA HIS A 50 -6.05 -4.25 -20.46
C HIS A 50 -6.06 -4.61 -21.95
N LEU A 51 -4.97 -5.20 -22.45
CA LEU A 51 -4.82 -5.60 -23.86
C LEU A 51 -5.77 -6.74 -24.26
N SER A 52 -6.09 -7.66 -23.33
CA SER A 52 -7.06 -8.73 -23.56
C SER A 52 -8.50 -8.22 -23.67
N GLY A 53 -8.75 -6.95 -23.33
CA GLY A 53 -10.08 -6.34 -23.36
C GLY A 53 -10.95 -6.68 -22.15
N SER A 54 -10.37 -7.25 -21.09
CA SER A 54 -11.02 -7.55 -19.80
C SER A 54 -11.58 -6.27 -19.15
N THR A 55 -10.88 -5.15 -19.31
CA THR A 55 -11.30 -3.83 -18.77
C THR A 55 -12.43 -3.14 -19.56
N ASN A 56 -13.08 -3.84 -20.51
CA ASN A 56 -14.31 -3.47 -21.22
C ASN A 56 -14.61 -1.95 -21.40
N GLY A 57 -13.72 -1.21 -22.06
CA GLY A 57 -13.95 0.19 -22.42
C GLY A 57 -13.64 1.23 -21.33
N VAL A 58 -12.97 0.82 -20.24
CA VAL A 58 -12.34 1.76 -19.30
C VAL A 58 -11.37 2.67 -20.05
N ALA A 59 -11.49 3.98 -19.83
CA ALA A 59 -10.66 4.97 -20.50
C ALA A 59 -9.19 4.85 -20.08
N ALA A 60 -8.26 5.02 -21.03
CA ALA A 60 -6.82 4.93 -20.80
C ALA A 60 -6.30 5.75 -19.60
N PRO A 61 -6.82 6.95 -19.28
CA PRO A 61 -6.40 7.71 -18.10
C PRO A 61 -6.64 7.00 -16.76
N ILE A 62 -7.67 6.14 -16.66
CA ILE A 62 -7.97 5.38 -15.44
C ILE A 62 -6.90 4.31 -15.22
N ILE A 63 -6.49 3.64 -16.28
CA ILE A 63 -5.43 2.62 -16.22
C ILE A 63 -4.08 3.26 -15.93
N SER A 64 -3.79 4.41 -16.54
CA SER A 64 -2.61 5.21 -16.20
C SER A 64 -2.57 5.55 -14.71
N ARG A 65 -3.72 5.81 -14.07
CA ARG A 65 -3.80 6.08 -12.63
C ARG A 65 -3.51 4.84 -11.79
N LEU A 66 -3.90 3.66 -12.24
CA LEU A 66 -3.54 2.41 -11.56
C LEU A 66 -2.02 2.22 -11.50
N TYR A 67 -1.31 2.46 -12.60
CA TYR A 67 0.16 2.43 -12.62
C TYR A 67 0.78 3.46 -11.67
N GLN A 68 0.19 4.66 -11.57
CA GLN A 68 0.64 5.67 -10.62
C GLN A 68 0.53 5.15 -9.19
N TYR A 69 -0.61 4.56 -8.80
CA TYR A 69 -0.77 3.99 -7.46
C TYR A 69 0.19 2.83 -7.17
N CYS A 70 0.48 1.96 -8.15
CA CYS A 70 1.50 0.93 -8.00
C CYS A 70 2.90 1.52 -7.79
N SER A 71 3.23 2.60 -8.51
CA SER A 71 4.48 3.34 -8.36
C SER A 71 4.59 4.05 -7.01
N ASP A 72 3.49 4.64 -6.53
CA ASP A 72 3.42 5.28 -5.22
C ASP A 72 3.62 4.25 -4.10
N GLY A 73 3.03 3.06 -4.23
CA GLY A 73 3.29 1.92 -3.34
C GLY A 73 4.77 1.54 -3.28
N MET A 74 5.45 1.49 -4.44
CA MET A 74 6.90 1.23 -4.49
C MET A 74 7.73 2.34 -3.85
N THR A 75 7.29 3.60 -4.00
CA THR A 75 7.91 4.74 -3.33
C THR A 75 7.80 4.59 -1.81
N GLY A 76 6.63 4.23 -1.29
CA GLY A 76 6.42 3.93 0.14
C GLY A 76 7.35 2.82 0.64
N TYR A 77 7.45 1.72 -0.09
CA TYR A 77 8.41 0.64 0.20
C TYR A 77 9.86 1.15 0.29
N HIS A 78 10.29 1.98 -0.67
CA HIS A 78 11.64 2.55 -0.66
C HIS A 78 11.89 3.50 0.50
N GLN A 79 10.90 4.29 0.94
CA GLN A 79 11.05 5.13 2.13
C GLN A 79 11.20 4.29 3.40
N ALA A 80 10.36 3.28 3.58
CA ALA A 80 10.48 2.34 4.71
C ALA A 80 11.84 1.62 4.69
N ARG A 81 12.31 1.23 3.50
CA ARG A 81 13.62 0.61 3.32
C ARG A 81 14.77 1.55 3.71
N LYS A 82 14.69 2.85 3.40
CA LYS A 82 15.71 3.82 3.84
C LYS A 82 15.83 3.83 5.35
N ILE A 83 14.70 3.89 6.06
CA ILE A 83 14.68 3.87 7.53
C ILE A 83 15.25 2.55 8.06
N ALA A 84 14.89 1.42 7.46
CA ALA A 84 15.33 0.10 7.93
C ALA A 84 16.83 -0.20 7.71
N TYR A 85 17.43 0.34 6.64
CA TYR A 85 18.80 0.01 6.23
C TYR A 85 19.80 1.15 6.37
N THR A 86 19.36 2.37 6.68
CA THR A 86 20.24 3.51 6.93
C THR A 86 20.41 3.65 8.44
N PRO A 87 21.49 3.11 9.03
CA PRO A 87 21.71 3.24 10.47
C PRO A 87 21.96 4.71 10.83
N PHE A 88 21.69 5.06 12.09
CA PHE A 88 22.04 6.38 12.59
C PHE A 88 23.57 6.61 12.52
N PRO A 89 24.04 7.86 12.30
CA PRO A 89 25.47 8.12 12.15
C PRO A 89 26.27 7.62 13.34
N PHE A 90 27.18 6.67 13.07
CA PHE A 90 27.98 6.02 14.11
C PHE A 90 28.71 6.99 15.04
N PRO A 91 29.39 8.06 14.55
CA PRO A 91 30.05 9.01 15.44
C PRO A 91 29.09 9.70 16.41
N HIS A 92 27.88 10.01 15.96
CA HIS A 92 26.88 10.64 16.81
C HIS A 92 26.38 9.66 17.88
N ALA A 93 26.12 8.39 17.53
CA ALA A 93 25.76 7.37 18.50
C ALA A 93 26.83 7.24 19.61
N GLN A 94 28.11 7.21 19.23
CA GLN A 94 29.22 7.13 20.18
C GLN A 94 29.29 8.35 21.12
N VAL A 95 29.16 9.57 20.59
CA VAL A 95 29.19 10.79 21.40
C VAL A 95 28.02 10.84 22.37
N THR A 96 26.82 10.47 21.94
CA THR A 96 25.64 10.44 22.82
C THR A 96 25.79 9.40 23.93
N THR A 97 26.27 8.19 23.63
CA THR A 97 26.53 7.17 24.65
C THR A 97 27.61 7.61 25.63
N LEU A 98 28.70 8.23 25.16
CA LEU A 98 29.76 8.76 26.02
C LEU A 98 29.23 9.87 26.93
N PHE A 99 28.41 10.78 26.39
CA PHE A 99 27.78 11.85 27.17
C PHE A 99 26.94 11.29 28.32
N VAL A 100 26.08 10.29 28.05
CA VAL A 100 25.27 9.64 29.09
C VAL A 100 26.15 8.95 30.13
N ALA A 101 27.23 8.29 29.71
CA ALA A 101 28.19 7.68 30.64
C ALA A 101 28.81 8.74 31.56
N VAL A 102 29.25 9.88 31.01
CA VAL A 102 29.78 11.00 31.81
C VAL A 102 28.75 11.51 32.81
N VAL A 103 27.49 11.70 32.40
CA VAL A 103 26.41 12.11 33.31
C VAL A 103 26.23 11.11 34.45
N VAL A 104 26.19 9.81 34.16
CA VAL A 104 26.03 8.75 35.18
C VAL A 104 27.18 8.76 36.21
N PHE A 105 28.41 9.01 35.78
CA PHE A 105 29.57 9.00 36.69
C PHE A 105 29.78 10.33 37.44
N PHE A 106 29.55 11.47 36.79
CA PHE A 106 29.88 12.78 37.35
C PHE A 106 28.71 13.46 38.08
N MET A 107 27.45 13.16 37.75
CA MET A 107 26.30 13.74 38.47
C MET A 107 26.30 13.41 39.96
N PRO A 108 26.61 12.17 40.40
CA PRO A 108 26.65 11.86 41.84
C PRO A 108 27.70 12.69 42.59
N VAL A 109 28.87 12.89 41.97
CA VAL A 109 29.96 13.72 42.53
C VAL A 109 29.53 15.19 42.64
N LEU A 110 28.83 15.69 41.61
CA LEU A 110 28.32 17.06 41.60
C LEU A 110 27.26 17.26 42.68
N MET A 111 26.29 16.34 42.81
CA MET A 111 25.22 16.43 43.80
C MET A 111 25.77 16.37 45.23
N TYR A 112 26.79 15.54 45.47
CA TYR A 112 27.48 15.50 46.76
C TYR A 112 28.17 16.82 47.10
N SER A 113 28.79 17.49 46.12
CA SER A 113 29.54 18.73 46.37
C SER A 113 28.66 19.98 46.52
N PHE A 114 27.49 20.03 45.89
CA PHE A 114 26.67 21.26 45.80
C PHE A 114 25.41 21.25 46.68
N VAL A 115 24.96 20.07 47.13
CA VAL A 115 23.71 19.95 47.91
C VAL A 115 24.03 19.58 49.35
N ASN A 116 23.79 20.52 50.28
CA ASN A 116 24.06 20.32 51.71
C ASN A 116 23.20 19.23 52.35
N SER A 117 21.98 19.04 51.84
CA SER A 117 21.05 18.05 52.38
C SER A 117 21.24 16.70 51.68
N TRP A 118 21.82 15.74 52.37
CA TRP A 118 22.06 14.37 51.90
C TRP A 118 20.84 13.70 51.26
N TRP A 119 19.66 13.74 51.89
CA TRP A 119 18.44 13.12 51.33
C TRP A 119 17.99 13.79 50.02
N LEU A 120 18.14 15.11 49.91
CA LEU A 120 17.78 15.86 48.71
C LEU A 120 18.79 15.60 47.59
N ALA A 121 20.08 15.47 47.92
CA ALA A 121 21.14 15.16 46.97
C ALA A 121 20.87 13.82 46.26
N TYR A 122 20.55 12.76 47.01
CA TYR A 122 20.23 11.45 46.44
C TYR A 122 18.96 11.48 45.57
N LEU A 123 17.93 12.21 46.00
CA LEU A 123 16.69 12.35 45.24
C LEU A 123 16.94 13.05 43.89
N LEU A 124 17.64 14.18 43.91
CA LEU A 124 17.96 14.95 42.71
C LEU A 124 18.89 14.20 41.76
N ASP A 125 19.90 13.50 42.29
CA ASP A 125 20.79 12.65 41.50
C ASP A 125 20.02 11.54 40.78
N PHE A 126 19.18 10.80 41.52
CA PHE A 126 18.35 9.73 40.97
C PHE A 126 17.48 10.24 39.80
N PHE A 127 16.72 11.33 40.00
CA PHE A 127 15.87 11.86 38.94
C PHE A 127 16.66 12.41 37.75
N THR A 128 17.82 13.02 37.99
CA THR A 128 18.69 13.55 36.91
C THR A 128 19.22 12.41 36.06
N VAL A 129 19.84 11.40 36.67
CA VAL A 129 20.39 10.25 35.95
C VAL A 129 19.27 9.46 35.27
N LEU A 130 18.14 9.24 35.96
CA LEU A 130 16.96 8.58 35.38
C LEU A 130 16.48 9.30 34.12
N CYS A 131 16.40 10.64 34.14
CA CYS A 131 15.96 11.43 32.99
C CYS A 131 16.89 11.23 31.78
N PHE A 132 18.20 11.39 31.97
CA PHE A 132 19.16 11.25 30.86
C PHE A 132 19.25 9.83 30.32
N VAL A 133 19.26 8.82 31.19
CA VAL A 133 19.34 7.41 30.78
C VAL A 133 18.04 6.97 30.10
N SER A 134 16.87 7.35 30.63
CA SER A 134 15.58 7.00 30.03
C SER A 134 15.41 7.64 28.65
N LEU A 135 15.76 8.92 28.49
CA LEU A 135 15.73 9.58 27.18
C LEU A 135 16.66 8.90 26.17
N HIS A 136 17.85 8.50 26.59
CA HIS A 136 18.78 7.78 25.72
C HIS A 136 18.25 6.41 25.29
N MET A 137 17.67 5.65 26.22
CA MET A 137 17.05 4.36 25.92
C MET A 137 15.89 4.50 24.95
N VAL A 138 14.98 5.47 25.18
CA VAL A 138 13.85 5.73 24.28
C VAL A 138 14.33 6.14 22.89
N ALA A 139 15.32 7.02 22.79
CA ALA A 139 15.90 7.41 21.50
C ALA A 139 16.49 6.20 20.74
N ARG A 140 17.15 5.28 21.45
CA ARG A 140 17.71 4.06 20.87
C ARG A 140 16.63 3.10 20.38
N GLU A 141 15.53 2.96 21.12
CA GLU A 141 14.40 2.13 20.66
C GLU A 141 13.71 2.71 19.43
N LEU A 142 13.56 4.04 19.38
CA LEU A 142 12.95 4.75 18.24
C LEU A 142 13.81 4.73 16.98
N GLU A 143 15.13 4.48 17.08
CA GLU A 143 16.01 4.34 15.93
C GLU A 143 15.63 3.14 15.05
N ASN A 144 15.10 2.07 15.64
CA ASN A 144 14.79 0.83 14.93
C ASN A 144 13.30 0.44 15.03
N PRO A 145 12.40 1.20 14.37
CA PRO A 145 10.95 1.09 14.56
C PRO A 145 10.35 -0.25 14.10
N PHE A 146 11.11 -1.09 13.38
CA PHE A 146 10.63 -2.34 12.82
C PHE A 146 10.99 -3.58 13.66
N THR A 147 11.87 -3.45 14.66
CA THR A 147 12.31 -4.60 15.46
C THR A 147 12.29 -4.38 16.97
N SER A 148 11.96 -3.18 17.44
CA SER A 148 11.98 -2.79 18.86
C SER A 148 10.70 -3.19 19.61
N VAL A 149 10.55 -4.49 19.91
CA VAL A 149 9.41 -5.03 20.67
C VAL A 149 9.39 -4.44 22.09
N PRO A 150 8.24 -3.99 22.65
CA PRO A 150 6.88 -4.11 22.13
C PRO A 150 6.36 -2.87 21.36
N ASN A 151 7.21 -1.86 21.16
CA ASN A 151 6.83 -0.60 20.51
C ASN A 151 7.19 -0.58 19.03
N ASP A 152 7.29 -1.75 18.41
CA ASP A 152 7.53 -1.90 16.99
C ASP A 152 6.27 -1.58 16.18
N LEU A 153 6.46 -1.22 14.92
CA LEU A 153 5.35 -1.00 14.01
C LEU A 153 4.57 -2.33 13.84
N PRO A 154 3.23 -2.35 14.03
CA PRO A 154 2.43 -3.58 13.94
C PRO A 154 2.19 -3.98 12.47
N LEU A 155 3.27 -4.28 11.73
CA LEU A 155 3.23 -4.65 10.32
C LEU A 155 2.24 -5.81 10.01
N PRO A 156 2.15 -6.88 10.83
CA PRO A 156 1.19 -7.95 10.57
C PRO A 156 -0.27 -7.49 10.68
N THR A 157 -0.57 -6.57 11.60
CA THR A 157 -1.92 -6.01 11.76
C THR A 157 -2.27 -5.14 10.56
N VAL A 158 -1.38 -4.25 10.15
CA VAL A 158 -1.58 -3.38 8.98
C VAL A 158 -1.79 -4.21 7.71
N GLN A 159 -1.03 -5.29 7.53
CA GLN A 159 -1.24 -6.21 6.39
C GLN A 159 -2.59 -6.94 6.47
N ALA A 160 -3.03 -7.33 7.67
CA ALA A 160 -4.32 -7.99 7.85
C ALA A 160 -5.48 -7.06 7.51
N GLU A 161 -5.44 -5.81 7.98
CA GLU A 161 -6.42 -4.77 7.64
C GLU A 161 -6.45 -4.50 6.13
N PHE A 162 -5.29 -4.45 5.48
CA PHE A 162 -5.22 -4.30 4.02
C PHE A 162 -5.85 -5.48 3.28
N ASN A 163 -5.57 -6.71 3.71
CA ASN A 163 -6.17 -7.90 3.12
C ASN A 163 -7.69 -7.94 3.33
N GLU A 164 -8.17 -7.55 4.51
CA GLU A 164 -9.61 -7.46 4.81
C GLU A 164 -10.31 -6.45 3.91
N ALA A 165 -9.68 -5.29 3.67
CA ALA A 165 -10.19 -4.29 2.74
C ALA A 165 -10.27 -4.84 1.30
N LEU A 166 -9.24 -5.54 0.82
CA LEU A 166 -9.25 -6.16 -0.52
C LEU A 166 -10.38 -7.19 -0.68
N VAL A 167 -10.55 -8.08 0.30
CA VAL A 167 -11.63 -9.08 0.28
C VAL A 167 -12.99 -8.41 0.31
N SER A 168 -13.15 -7.38 1.15
CA SER A 168 -14.40 -6.62 1.26
C SER A 168 -14.74 -5.88 -0.03
N MET A 169 -13.76 -5.30 -0.71
CA MET A 169 -13.97 -4.65 -2.03
C MET A 169 -14.26 -5.65 -3.14
N PHE A 170 -13.68 -6.85 -3.08
CA PHE A 170 -13.92 -7.89 -4.08
C PHE A 170 -15.29 -8.55 -3.93
N ALA A 171 -15.70 -8.86 -2.70
CA ALA A 171 -16.99 -9.50 -2.40
C ALA A 171 -18.15 -8.49 -2.32
N GLY A 172 -17.85 -7.22 -2.03
CA GLY A 172 -18.84 -6.18 -1.83
C GLY A 172 -19.47 -5.72 -3.14
N TYR A 173 -20.78 -5.45 -3.09
CA TYR A 173 -21.52 -4.71 -4.11
C TYR A 173 -22.28 -3.58 -3.43
N ASN A 174 -22.60 -2.52 -4.18
CA ASN A 174 -23.47 -1.47 -3.66
C ASN A 174 -24.92 -2.00 -3.66
N PRO A 175 -25.57 -2.18 -2.50
CA PRO A 175 -26.91 -2.76 -2.43
C PRO A 175 -27.97 -1.86 -3.09
N ASP A 176 -27.72 -0.56 -3.18
CA ASP A 176 -28.62 0.41 -3.78
C ASP A 176 -28.28 0.72 -5.25
N ALA A 177 -27.40 -0.07 -5.88
CA ALA A 177 -27.12 0.06 -7.32
C ALA A 177 -28.30 -0.48 -8.13
N TRP A 178 -29.30 0.37 -8.36
CA TRP A 178 -30.55 0.02 -9.06
C TRP A 178 -30.46 0.15 -10.60
N TRP A 179 -29.36 0.67 -11.15
CA TRP A 179 -29.16 0.78 -12.59
C TRP A 179 -28.31 -0.38 -13.12
N GLU A 180 -28.78 -1.02 -14.19
CA GLU A 180 -28.03 -2.06 -14.88
C GLU A 180 -27.01 -1.44 -15.84
N LEU A 181 -25.81 -2.01 -15.89
CA LEU A 181 -24.83 -1.65 -16.91
C LEU A 181 -25.30 -2.24 -18.26
N PRO A 182 -25.30 -1.45 -19.34
CA PRO A 182 -25.65 -1.98 -20.67
C PRO A 182 -24.70 -3.12 -21.05
N LYS A 183 -25.27 -4.23 -21.51
CA LYS A 183 -24.49 -5.42 -21.87
C LYS A 183 -23.54 -5.13 -23.03
N LYS A 184 -22.37 -5.77 -23.02
CA LYS A 184 -21.32 -5.60 -24.04
C LYS A 184 -21.92 -5.86 -25.44
N GLY A 185 -22.05 -4.80 -26.24
CA GLY A 185 -22.68 -4.84 -27.58
C GLY A 185 -23.90 -3.93 -27.72
N GLU A 186 -24.54 -3.51 -26.62
CA GLU A 186 -25.71 -2.62 -26.62
C GLU A 186 -25.35 -1.15 -26.46
N ARG A 187 -24.25 -0.68 -27.09
CA ARG A 187 -24.15 0.76 -27.33
C ARG A 187 -25.24 1.11 -28.33
N LYS A 188 -26.41 1.49 -27.82
CA LYS A 188 -27.42 2.20 -28.62
C LYS A 188 -26.68 3.30 -29.35
N GLU A 189 -26.75 3.29 -30.68
CA GLU A 189 -26.37 4.44 -31.50
C GLU A 189 -26.88 5.69 -30.80
N LYS A 190 -26.02 6.70 -30.71
CA LYS A 190 -26.39 8.00 -30.15
C LYS A 190 -27.70 8.42 -30.82
N LYS A 191 -28.83 8.27 -30.14
CA LYS A 191 -30.05 8.96 -30.56
C LYS A 191 -29.70 10.43 -30.42
N ASP A 192 -29.70 11.11 -31.55
CA ASP A 192 -29.44 12.53 -31.65
C ASP A 192 -30.15 13.26 -30.50
N ILE A 193 -29.36 14.02 -29.75
CA ILE A 193 -29.89 14.95 -28.75
C ILE A 193 -30.94 15.78 -29.49
N PRO A 194 -32.20 15.87 -29.01
CA PRO A 194 -33.19 16.71 -29.66
C PRO A 194 -32.65 18.14 -29.68
N LYS A 195 -32.37 18.67 -30.87
CA LYS A 195 -32.03 20.09 -31.03
C LYS A 195 -33.23 20.88 -30.51
N THR A 196 -33.07 21.50 -29.34
CA THR A 196 -34.04 22.45 -28.81
C THR A 196 -34.16 23.59 -29.82
N PRO A 197 -35.37 24.00 -30.25
CA PRO A 197 -35.51 25.01 -31.28
C PRO A 197 -35.19 26.37 -30.67
N LEU A 198 -33.94 26.81 -30.80
CA LEU A 198 -33.61 28.23 -30.67
C LEU A 198 -33.88 28.89 -32.02
N GLN A 199 -35.00 29.61 -32.06
CA GLN A 199 -35.27 30.84 -32.82
C GLN A 199 -34.22 31.25 -33.86
N GLY A 200 -34.63 31.36 -35.13
CA GLY A 200 -33.96 32.20 -36.12
C GLY A 200 -33.50 31.46 -37.38
N SER A 201 -34.33 31.58 -38.41
CA SER A 201 -34.03 31.45 -39.83
C SER A 201 -32.59 31.78 -40.24
N ILE A 202 -31.95 30.89 -41.01
CA ILE A 202 -31.27 31.17 -42.29
C ILE A 202 -31.34 29.86 -43.11
N LYS A 203 -31.86 29.98 -44.34
CA LYS A 203 -31.86 28.92 -45.36
C LYS A 203 -30.44 28.73 -45.88
N GLU A 204 -30.05 27.49 -46.17
CA GLU A 204 -29.19 27.20 -47.32
C GLU A 204 -29.40 25.75 -47.75
N ASP A 205 -29.61 25.60 -49.06
CA ASP A 205 -30.04 24.41 -49.77
C ASP A 205 -28.86 23.43 -49.99
N ASN A 206 -29.16 22.13 -50.13
CA ASN A 206 -28.76 21.26 -51.27
C ASN A 206 -28.66 19.75 -50.93
N GLU A 207 -29.41 18.99 -51.72
CA GLU A 207 -29.07 17.77 -52.48
C GLU A 207 -28.50 16.50 -51.80
N ASN A 208 -29.35 15.46 -51.82
CA ASN A 208 -29.20 14.14 -52.48
C ASN A 208 -28.26 13.00 -51.99
N GLU A 209 -28.80 11.79 -52.24
CA GLU A 209 -28.22 10.42 -52.37
C GLU A 209 -28.11 9.57 -51.08
N ASP A 210 -28.96 8.54 -50.91
CA ASP A 210 -28.88 7.14 -51.45
C ASP A 210 -27.62 6.40 -50.93
N GLU A 211 -27.59 5.15 -50.47
CA GLU A 211 -28.46 3.96 -50.46
C GLU A 211 -27.75 2.93 -49.53
N GLY A 212 -28.44 1.84 -49.13
CA GLY A 212 -27.78 0.53 -48.97
C GLY A 212 -27.62 -0.06 -47.56
N LYS A 213 -28.49 -1.02 -47.22
CA LYS A 213 -28.40 -1.98 -46.11
C LYS A 213 -27.55 -3.20 -46.49
N GLU A 214 -26.92 -3.88 -45.52
CA GLU A 214 -26.98 -5.35 -45.43
C GLU A 214 -26.57 -5.90 -44.04
N ASN A 215 -27.27 -6.96 -43.61
CA ASN A 215 -27.29 -7.60 -42.29
C ASN A 215 -26.34 -8.82 -42.20
N GLY A 216 -25.97 -9.23 -40.97
CA GLY A 216 -25.43 -10.58 -40.69
C GLY A 216 -25.29 -10.91 -39.19
N GLU A 217 -26.20 -11.74 -38.69
CA GLU A 217 -26.24 -12.52 -37.42
C GLU A 217 -24.94 -13.35 -37.16
N SER A 218 -24.59 -13.95 -36.02
CA SER A 218 -25.12 -14.16 -34.65
C SER A 218 -24.04 -14.93 -33.84
N ASN A 219 -24.00 -14.79 -32.51
CA ASN A 219 -24.04 -15.90 -31.51
C ASN A 219 -23.46 -15.53 -30.14
N SER A 220 -24.28 -15.72 -29.11
CA SER A 220 -23.96 -15.53 -27.69
C SER A 220 -23.66 -16.87 -27.01
N THR A 221 -22.83 -16.86 -25.96
CA THR A 221 -22.79 -17.93 -24.96
C THR A 221 -22.62 -17.31 -23.57
N THR A 222 -23.62 -17.53 -22.73
CA THR A 222 -23.75 -17.13 -21.32
C THR A 222 -22.94 -18.07 -20.41
N TYR A 223 -22.32 -17.53 -19.35
CA TYR A 223 -21.88 -18.31 -18.19
C TYR A 223 -22.53 -17.77 -16.92
N GLY A 224 -23.06 -18.71 -16.12
CA GLY A 224 -23.91 -18.50 -14.96
C GLY A 224 -23.17 -18.16 -13.68
N ALA A 225 -23.95 -17.67 -12.71
CA ALA A 225 -23.57 -17.41 -11.34
C ALA A 225 -23.17 -18.71 -10.62
N ILE A 226 -22.18 -18.62 -9.74
CA ILE A 226 -21.80 -19.67 -8.81
C ILE A 226 -22.26 -19.21 -7.42
N ASP A 227 -23.24 -19.94 -6.89
CA ASP A 227 -23.64 -19.88 -5.49
C ASP A 227 -22.51 -20.42 -4.61
N ILE A 228 -22.12 -19.67 -3.57
CA ILE A 228 -21.28 -20.19 -2.49
C ILE A 228 -22.06 -20.00 -1.19
N GLU A 229 -22.78 -21.04 -0.81
CA GLU A 229 -23.28 -21.24 0.54
C GLU A 229 -22.56 -22.43 1.20
N SER A 230 -22.16 -22.22 2.45
CA SER A 230 -21.89 -23.20 3.50
C SER A 230 -20.63 -24.07 3.43
N GLY A 231 -19.79 -23.91 4.45
CA GLY A 231 -18.67 -24.80 4.79
C GLY A 231 -17.93 -24.25 6.02
N VAL A 232 -18.36 -24.74 7.18
CA VAL A 232 -17.83 -24.48 8.54
C VAL A 232 -16.31 -24.58 8.63
#